data_AF-A0A517PMC2-F1
#
_entry.id   AF-A0A517PMC2-F1
#
_cell.length_a   1.000
_cell.length_b   1.000
_cell.length_c   1.000
_cell.angle_alpha   90.00
_cell.angle_beta   90.00
_cell.angle_gamma   90.00
#
_symmetry.space_group_name_H-M   'P 1'
#
loop_
_entity.id
_entity.type
_entity.pdbx_description
1 polymer ?
#
loop_
_entity_poly.entity_id
_entity_poly.type
_entity_poly.pdbx_seq_one_letter_code
_entity_poly.pdbx_strand_id
1 'polypeptide(L)'
;MIRRLIRHVLIALLCGALIFVILNVAAWYNLRGQRNMCRNQDFTRFYGLRVLGMQIADYRETHGVLPDTLAEIPDVHAMLELPGEPLLDSWGNPFQYRREGENYELFSYGRDGQPGGVGLDADLYVDGRNRERALPTFRQFFLTNDKDEVARDGFLVAGAEAAFLVFCFTLMSLKGTTRTGHPMTAWRYIWFTLVVLVIATGMGLMLLPLHIPNGH
;
A
#
# COMPACT_ATOMS: atom_id res chain seq x y z
N MET A 1 -0.55 32.02 -33.05
CA MET A 1 -0.18 30.58 -32.93
C MET A 1 0.08 30.15 -31.49
N ILE A 2 0.86 30.88 -30.70
CA ILE A 2 1.26 30.52 -29.32
C ILE A 2 0.07 30.25 -28.37
N ARG A 3 -0.93 31.14 -28.31
CA ARG A 3 -2.12 30.96 -27.44
C ARG A 3 -2.89 29.66 -27.69
N ARG A 4 -2.96 29.20 -28.95
CA ARG A 4 -3.62 27.94 -29.31
C ARG A 4 -2.79 26.73 -28.86
N LEU A 5 -1.46 26.79 -29.04
CA LEU A 5 -0.57 25.74 -28.57
C LEU A 5 -0.63 25.58 -27.05
N ILE A 6 -0.58 26.70 -26.31
CA ILE A 6 -0.72 26.71 -24.84
C ILE A 6 -2.03 26.04 -24.43
N ARG A 7 -3.16 26.38 -25.06
CA ARG A 7 -4.45 25.76 -24.76
C ARG A 7 -4.43 24.23 -24.96
N HIS A 8 -3.84 23.74 -26.05
CA HIS A 8 -3.76 22.30 -26.29
C HIS A 8 -2.87 21.58 -25.28
N VAL A 9 -1.74 22.18 -24.91
CA VAL A 9 -0.85 21.65 -23.86
C VAL A 9 -1.59 21.59 -22.52
N LEU A 10 -2.32 22.65 -22.14
CA LEU A 10 -3.11 22.66 -20.90
C LEU A 10 -4.18 21.58 -20.88
N ILE A 11 -4.95 21.41 -21.96
CA ILE A 11 -5.95 20.34 -22.05
C ILE A 11 -5.29 18.97 -21.92
N ALA A 12 -4.18 18.74 -22.63
CA ALA A 12 -3.46 17.49 -22.56
C ALA A 12 -2.91 17.19 -21.15
N LEU A 13 -2.38 18.22 -20.47
CA LEU A 13 -1.89 18.09 -19.09
C LEU A 13 -3.04 17.75 -18.13
N LEU A 14 -4.19 18.39 -18.28
CA LEU A 14 -5.37 18.10 -17.46
C LEU A 14 -5.88 16.67 -17.67
N CYS A 15 -5.94 16.20 -18.92
CA CYS A 15 -6.31 14.81 -19.22
C CYS A 15 -5.31 13.81 -18.61
N GLY A 16 -4.01 14.05 -18.78
CA GLY A 16 -2.97 13.21 -18.19
C GLY A 16 -3.04 13.18 -16.65
N ALA A 17 -3.15 14.35 -16.02
CA ALA A 17 -3.27 14.48 -14.57
C ALA A 17 -4.53 13.80 -14.02
N LEU A 18 -5.66 13.91 -14.72
CA LEU A 18 -6.90 13.23 -14.34
C LEU A 18 -6.71 11.70 -14.34
N ILE A 19 -6.08 11.15 -15.38
CA ILE A 19 -5.81 9.71 -15.47
C ILE A 19 -4.83 9.26 -14.38
N PHE A 20 -3.77 10.03 -14.14
CA PHE A 20 -2.84 9.77 -13.04
C PHE A 20 -3.56 9.64 -11.70
N VAL A 21 -4.45 10.59 -11.39
CA VAL A 21 -5.22 10.59 -10.14
C VAL A 21 -6.15 9.39 -10.06
N ILE A 22 -6.93 9.11 -11.11
CA ILE A 22 -7.88 7.99 -11.14
C ILE A 22 -7.17 6.66 -10.90
N LEU A 23 -6.06 6.42 -11.60
CA LEU A 23 -5.32 5.16 -11.47
C LEU A 23 -4.71 5.00 -10.07
N ASN A 24 -4.17 6.06 -9.49
CA ASN A 24 -3.58 5.99 -8.15
C ASN A 24 -4.64 5.87 -7.04
N VAL A 25 -5.80 6.50 -7.18
CA VAL A 25 -6.93 6.29 -6.26
C VAL A 25 -7.45 4.86 -6.36
N ALA A 26 -7.56 4.31 -7.57
CA ALA A 26 -7.96 2.93 -7.79
C ALA A 26 -6.93 1.95 -7.21
N ALA A 27 -5.64 2.16 -7.45
CA ALA A 27 -4.56 1.35 -6.87
C ALA A 27 -4.63 1.36 -5.34
N TRP A 28 -4.70 2.54 -4.74
CA TRP A 28 -4.85 2.69 -3.29
C TRP A 28 -6.06 1.92 -2.75
N TYR A 29 -7.24 2.11 -3.34
CA TYR A 29 -8.47 1.51 -2.85
C TYR A 29 -8.43 -0.03 -2.90
N ASN A 30 -7.91 -0.60 -3.98
CA ASN A 30 -7.88 -2.04 -4.19
C ASN A 30 -6.75 -2.75 -3.44
N LEU A 31 -5.65 -2.05 -3.15
CA LEU A 31 -4.41 -2.70 -2.68
C LEU A 31 -4.05 -2.38 -1.24
N ARG A 32 -4.61 -1.33 -0.63
CA ARG A 32 -4.29 -0.93 0.76
C ARG A 32 -4.46 -2.02 1.81
N GLY A 33 -5.25 -3.08 1.54
CA GLY A 33 -5.45 -4.22 2.44
C GLY A 33 -4.75 -5.51 2.00
N GLN A 34 -4.04 -5.50 0.88
CA GLN A 34 -3.33 -6.66 0.36
C GLN A 34 -2.05 -6.90 1.16
N ARG A 35 -1.67 -8.18 1.29
CA ARG A 35 -0.39 -8.56 1.90
C ARG A 35 0.77 -7.99 1.10
N ASN A 36 1.86 -7.66 1.79
CA ASN A 36 3.07 -7.04 1.27
C ASN A 36 2.89 -5.59 0.79
N MET A 37 1.68 -5.02 0.83
CA MET A 37 1.49 -3.61 0.55
C MET A 37 2.15 -2.75 1.64
N CYS A 38 2.06 -3.19 2.90
CA CYS A 38 2.65 -2.55 4.06
C CYS A 38 3.48 -3.58 4.84
N ARG A 39 4.73 -3.80 4.40
CA ARG A 39 5.59 -4.88 4.88
C ARG A 39 5.79 -4.82 6.40
N ASN A 40 6.14 -3.67 6.96
CA ASN A 40 6.36 -3.54 8.41
C ASN A 40 5.08 -3.82 9.23
N GLN A 41 3.91 -3.35 8.77
CA GLN A 41 2.64 -3.68 9.41
C GLN A 41 2.32 -5.17 9.33
N ASP A 42 2.56 -5.80 8.17
CA ASP A 42 2.33 -7.22 7.98
C ASP A 42 3.28 -8.06 8.84
N PHE A 43 4.57 -7.69 8.90
CA PHE A 43 5.54 -8.37 9.74
C PHE A 43 5.17 -8.30 11.22
N THR A 44 4.84 -7.09 11.70
CA THR A 44 4.37 -6.86 13.07
C THR A 44 3.14 -7.71 13.41
N ARG A 45 2.18 -7.83 12.49
CA ARG A 45 0.98 -8.65 12.69
C ARG A 45 1.30 -10.14 12.71
N PHE A 46 1.96 -10.64 11.67
CA PHE A 46 2.08 -12.08 11.43
C PHE A 46 3.21 -12.72 12.22
N TYR A 47 4.34 -12.06 12.37
CA TYR A 47 5.52 -12.59 13.07
C TYR A 47 5.66 -12.05 14.50
N GLY A 48 5.09 -10.88 14.80
CA GLY A 48 5.05 -10.34 16.16
C GLY A 48 3.80 -10.79 16.92
N LEU A 49 2.68 -10.09 16.69
CA LEU A 49 1.44 -10.23 17.47
C LEU A 49 0.87 -11.65 17.46
N ARG A 50 0.83 -12.31 16.30
CA ARG A 50 0.28 -13.68 16.22
C ARG A 50 1.16 -14.70 16.93
N VAL A 51 2.48 -14.59 16.83
CA VAL A 51 3.42 -15.50 17.50
C VAL A 51 3.33 -15.33 19.01
N LEU A 52 3.38 -14.08 19.48
CA LEU A 52 3.17 -13.74 20.88
C LEU A 52 1.82 -14.26 21.41
N GLY A 53 0.74 -14.08 20.64
CA GLY A 53 -0.57 -14.60 21.00
C GLY A 53 -0.59 -16.14 21.16
N MET A 54 0.11 -16.87 20.29
CA MET A 54 0.24 -18.33 20.43
C MET A 54 1.01 -18.72 21.69
N GLN A 55 2.08 -17.99 22.04
CA GLN A 55 2.88 -18.30 23.22
C GLN A 55 2.18 -17.95 24.52
N ILE A 56 1.37 -16.88 24.54
CA ILE A 56 0.48 -16.58 25.68
C ILE A 56 -0.54 -17.71 25.86
N ALA A 57 -1.07 -18.27 24.77
CA ALA A 57 -2.00 -19.38 24.83
C ALA A 57 -1.34 -20.67 25.37
N ASP A 58 -0.14 -20.98 24.90
CA ASP A 58 0.66 -22.12 25.38
C ASP A 58 1.05 -21.99 26.85
N TYR A 59 1.46 -20.79 27.28
CA TYR A 59 1.74 -20.48 28.68
C TYR A 59 0.50 -20.74 29.55
N ARG A 60 -0.69 -20.29 29.11
CA ARG A 60 -1.95 -20.51 29.82
C ARG A 60 -2.32 -21.98 29.90
N GLU A 61 -2.09 -22.75 28.83
CA GLU A 61 -2.33 -24.19 28.82
C GLU A 61 -1.43 -24.92 29.83
N THR A 62 -0.17 -24.52 29.93
CA THR A 62 0.82 -25.15 30.81
C THR A 62 0.64 -24.77 32.28
N HIS A 63 0.38 -23.50 32.58
CA HIS A 63 0.33 -22.97 33.96
C HIS A 63 -1.10 -22.82 34.50
N GLY A 64 -2.11 -22.92 33.65
CA GLY A 64 -3.51 -22.70 34.00
C GLY A 64 -3.91 -21.23 34.19
N VAL A 65 -2.96 -20.28 34.01
CA VAL A 65 -3.16 -18.83 34.21
C VAL A 65 -2.51 -18.03 33.10
N LEU A 66 -3.01 -16.82 32.83
CA LEU A 66 -2.35 -15.87 31.93
C LEU A 66 -1.10 -15.26 32.59
N PRO A 67 -0.02 -15.02 31.83
CA PRO A 67 1.18 -14.36 32.37
C PRO A 67 0.84 -12.96 32.87
N ASP A 68 1.51 -12.48 33.93
CA ASP A 68 1.35 -11.10 34.40
C ASP A 68 2.07 -10.12 33.47
N THR A 69 3.19 -10.55 32.88
CA THR A 69 4.00 -9.76 31.96
C THR A 69 4.55 -10.61 30.81
N LEU A 70 4.85 -9.99 29.66
CA LEU A 70 5.47 -10.69 28.53
C LEU A 70 6.87 -11.27 28.85
N ALA A 71 7.53 -10.77 29.90
CA ALA A 71 8.85 -11.25 30.33
C ALA A 71 8.81 -12.66 30.95
N GLU A 72 7.64 -13.13 31.39
CA GLU A 72 7.46 -14.47 31.97
C GLU A 72 7.44 -15.58 30.92
N ILE A 73 7.31 -15.23 29.65
CA ILE A 73 7.20 -16.20 28.56
C ILE A 73 8.64 -16.58 28.12
N PRO A 74 9.14 -17.79 28.44
CA PRO A 74 10.55 -18.13 28.25
C PRO A 74 10.94 -18.30 26.77
N ASP A 75 9.98 -18.71 25.95
CA ASP A 75 10.22 -19.21 24.58
C ASP A 75 10.12 -18.13 23.50
N VAL A 76 9.75 -16.90 23.87
CA VAL A 76 9.61 -15.81 22.91
C VAL A 76 10.96 -15.38 22.32
N HIS A 77 12.01 -15.43 23.14
CA HIS A 77 13.35 -14.98 22.77
C HIS A 77 14.14 -16.05 22.02
N ALA A 78 13.79 -17.34 22.19
CA ALA A 78 14.48 -18.48 21.60
C ALA A 78 14.20 -18.64 20.09
N MET A 79 12.98 -18.32 19.64
CA MET A 79 12.58 -18.44 18.23
C MET A 79 13.07 -17.30 17.32
N LEU A 80 13.43 -16.15 17.91
CA LEU A 80 13.90 -14.96 17.19
C LEU A 80 15.41 -14.71 17.36
N GLU A 81 16.14 -15.61 18.04
CA GLU A 81 17.58 -15.48 18.35
C GLU A 81 17.96 -14.14 19.04
N LEU A 82 17.05 -13.54 19.81
CA LEU A 82 17.28 -12.27 20.51
C LEU A 82 17.30 -12.51 22.02
N PRO A 83 18.40 -13.01 22.61
CA PRO A 83 18.49 -13.22 24.05
C PRO A 83 18.55 -11.88 24.79
N GLY A 84 17.54 -11.62 25.63
CA GLY A 84 17.52 -10.50 26.59
C GLY A 84 17.06 -9.14 26.05
N GLU A 85 16.59 -9.05 24.80
CA GLU A 85 16.02 -7.81 24.25
C GLU A 85 14.49 -7.83 24.26
N PRO A 86 13.82 -6.71 24.59
CA PRO A 86 12.37 -6.62 24.53
C PRO A 86 11.86 -6.98 23.14
N LEU A 87 10.71 -7.64 23.05
CA LEU A 87 10.08 -7.90 21.77
C LEU A 87 9.58 -6.62 21.15
N LEU A 88 10.23 -6.24 20.07
CA LEU A 88 9.93 -5.04 19.32
C LEU A 88 9.09 -5.38 18.09
N ASP A 89 8.20 -4.46 17.74
CA ASP A 89 7.56 -4.44 16.44
C ASP A 89 8.53 -4.01 15.33
N SER A 90 8.05 -3.96 14.08
CA SER A 90 8.89 -3.61 12.93
C SER A 90 9.45 -2.18 12.96
N TRP A 91 9.00 -1.32 13.89
CA TRP A 91 9.50 0.04 14.07
C TRP A 91 10.37 0.19 15.32
N GLY A 92 10.66 -0.91 16.03
CA GLY A 92 11.47 -0.87 17.24
C GLY A 92 10.68 -0.48 18.49
N ASN A 93 9.34 -0.45 18.44
CA ASN A 93 8.52 -0.16 19.61
C ASN A 93 8.18 -1.47 20.35
N PRO A 94 8.17 -1.48 21.69
CA PRO A 94 7.81 -2.66 22.45
C PRO A 94 6.33 -3.00 22.28
N PHE A 95 6.02 -4.30 22.16
CA PHE A 95 4.63 -4.76 22.20
C PHE A 95 3.97 -4.45 23.55
N GLN A 96 2.69 -4.14 23.49
CA GLN A 96 1.86 -3.82 24.63
C GLN A 96 1.02 -5.04 25.01
N TYR A 97 1.06 -5.40 26.29
CA TYR A 97 0.26 -6.47 26.86
C TYR A 97 -0.49 -5.95 28.08
N ARG A 98 -1.79 -6.21 28.13
CA ARG A 98 -2.63 -5.87 29.28
C ARG A 98 -3.51 -7.05 29.63
N ARG A 99 -3.39 -7.57 30.85
CA ARG A 99 -4.28 -8.60 31.38
C ARG A 99 -5.56 -7.97 31.94
N GLU A 100 -6.70 -8.51 31.58
CA GLU A 100 -8.03 -8.12 32.06
C GLU A 100 -8.77 -9.37 32.57
N GLY A 101 -8.41 -9.82 33.78
CA GLY A 101 -8.90 -11.07 34.35
C GLY A 101 -8.46 -12.28 33.52
N GLU A 102 -9.42 -13.01 32.96
CA GLU A 102 -9.19 -14.20 32.10
C GLU A 102 -8.93 -13.85 30.62
N ASN A 103 -9.01 -12.56 30.28
CA ASN A 103 -8.76 -12.03 28.93
C ASN A 103 -7.47 -11.21 28.93
N TYR A 104 -6.98 -10.89 27.73
CA TYR A 104 -5.86 -9.98 27.56
C TYR A 104 -5.98 -9.16 26.28
N GLU A 105 -5.34 -8.01 26.26
CA GLU A 105 -5.08 -7.21 25.07
C GLU A 105 -3.60 -7.36 24.71
N LEU A 106 -3.33 -7.62 23.43
CA LEU A 106 -1.99 -7.64 22.86
C LEU A 106 -1.97 -6.80 21.58
N PHE A 107 -1.10 -5.79 21.56
CA PHE A 107 -1.05 -4.83 20.46
C PHE A 107 0.29 -4.13 20.29
N SER A 108 0.46 -3.46 19.15
CA SER A 108 1.53 -2.49 18.88
C SER A 108 0.90 -1.14 18.58
N TYR A 109 1.57 -0.04 18.95
CA TYR A 109 1.13 1.32 18.65
C TYR A 109 1.30 1.71 17.17
N GLY A 110 1.85 0.82 16.34
CA GLY A 110 2.11 1.13 14.94
C GLY A 110 3.34 2.01 14.75
N ARG A 111 3.44 2.61 13.57
CA ARG A 111 4.65 3.31 13.11
C ARG A 111 5.05 4.50 13.96
N ASP A 112 4.10 5.25 14.49
CA ASP A 112 4.37 6.47 15.26
C ASP A 112 4.66 6.20 16.75
N GLY A 113 4.44 4.97 17.21
CA GLY A 113 4.64 4.56 18.60
C GLY A 113 3.67 5.23 19.58
N GLN A 114 2.56 5.81 19.11
CA GLN A 114 1.58 6.51 19.93
C GLN A 114 0.23 5.79 19.95
N PRO A 115 -0.55 5.90 21.05
CA PRO A 115 -1.89 5.34 21.10
C PRO A 115 -2.81 5.97 20.05
N GLY A 116 -3.51 5.12 19.30
CA GLY A 116 -4.56 5.51 18.37
C GLY A 116 -4.10 5.58 16.92
N GLY A 117 -4.12 6.78 16.34
CA GLY A 117 -3.71 7.06 14.96
C GLY A 117 -4.55 6.41 13.83
N VAL A 118 -4.05 6.53 12.60
CA VAL A 118 -4.71 6.03 11.37
C VAL A 118 -3.70 5.52 10.33
N GLY A 119 -4.12 4.52 9.57
CA GLY A 119 -3.33 3.84 8.56
C GLY A 119 -2.07 3.21 9.13
N LEU A 120 -0.90 3.67 8.69
CA LEU A 120 0.39 3.17 9.16
C LEU A 120 0.63 3.47 10.65
N ASP A 121 0.02 4.55 11.13
CA ASP A 121 0.14 5.05 12.50
C ASP A 121 -0.98 4.50 13.39
N ALA A 122 -1.75 3.51 12.93
CA ALA A 122 -2.85 2.95 13.70
C ALA A 122 -2.38 1.81 14.61
N ASP A 123 -2.97 1.73 15.80
CA ASP A 123 -2.79 0.59 16.69
C ASP A 123 -3.11 -0.75 15.99
N LEU A 124 -2.23 -1.73 16.18
CA LEU A 124 -2.33 -3.07 15.62
C LEU A 124 -2.67 -4.07 16.72
N TYR A 125 -3.88 -4.63 16.71
CA TYR A 125 -4.31 -5.63 17.70
C TYR A 125 -4.24 -7.05 17.15
N VAL A 126 -3.89 -8.01 18.01
CA VAL A 126 -3.84 -9.44 17.66
C VAL A 126 -5.20 -9.98 17.17
N ASP A 127 -6.31 -9.47 17.72
CA ASP A 127 -7.68 -9.87 17.37
C ASP A 127 -8.20 -9.22 16.06
N GLY A 128 -7.44 -8.26 15.51
CA GLY A 128 -7.80 -7.56 14.29
C GLY A 128 -8.92 -6.52 14.41
N ARG A 129 -9.38 -6.14 15.61
CA ARG A 129 -10.50 -5.19 15.80
C ARG A 129 -10.31 -3.82 15.16
N ASN A 130 -9.05 -3.41 14.94
CA ASN A 130 -8.70 -2.12 14.34
C ASN A 130 -8.23 -2.23 12.87
N ARG A 131 -8.50 -3.34 12.19
CA ARG A 131 -7.92 -3.65 10.87
C ARG A 131 -8.26 -2.62 9.80
N GLU A 132 -9.48 -2.09 9.79
CA GLU A 132 -9.91 -1.09 8.81
C GLU A 132 -9.23 0.26 9.01
N ARG A 133 -9.09 0.71 10.26
CA ARG A 133 -8.39 1.95 10.60
C ARG A 133 -6.90 1.87 10.30
N ALA A 134 -6.33 0.66 10.37
CA ALA A 134 -4.93 0.41 10.08
C ALA A 134 -4.63 0.21 8.59
N LEU A 135 -5.60 0.45 7.69
CA LEU A 135 -5.33 0.52 6.25
C LEU A 135 -4.70 1.88 5.91
N PRO A 136 -3.59 1.93 5.16
CA PRO A 136 -2.90 3.18 4.84
C PRO A 136 -3.86 4.16 4.18
N THR A 137 -3.83 5.40 4.66
CA THR A 137 -4.61 6.50 4.07
C THR A 137 -4.11 6.81 2.66
N PHE A 138 -4.93 7.46 1.83
CA PHE A 138 -4.48 7.89 0.50
C PHE A 138 -3.23 8.79 0.58
N ARG A 139 -3.17 9.65 1.61
CA ARG A 139 -2.01 10.50 1.88
C ARG A 139 -0.75 9.69 2.18
N GLN A 140 -0.83 8.71 3.07
CA GLN A 140 0.32 7.82 3.36
C GLN A 140 0.69 7.00 2.11
N PHE A 141 -0.29 6.46 1.39
CA PHE A 141 -0.04 5.75 0.13
C PHE A 141 0.71 6.60 -0.88
N PHE A 142 0.36 7.89 -1.00
CA PHE A 142 0.92 8.77 -2.03
C PHE A 142 2.19 9.52 -1.59
N LEU A 143 2.46 9.67 -0.29
CA LEU A 143 3.59 10.48 0.20
C LEU A 143 4.67 9.70 0.92
N THR A 144 4.40 8.49 1.42
CA THR A 144 5.39 7.68 2.15
C THR A 144 6.45 7.16 1.19
N ASN A 145 7.70 7.62 1.32
CA ASN A 145 8.78 7.24 0.40
C ASN A 145 9.53 5.95 0.78
N ASP A 146 9.14 5.33 1.88
CA ASP A 146 9.71 4.08 2.35
C ASP A 146 8.94 2.89 1.76
N LYS A 147 9.66 1.98 1.10
CA LYS A 147 9.09 0.80 0.44
C LYS A 147 8.66 -0.27 1.43
N ASP A 148 9.28 -0.31 2.61
CA ASP A 148 8.91 -1.25 3.67
C ASP A 148 7.63 -0.78 4.38
N GLU A 149 7.29 0.50 4.29
CA GLU A 149 6.02 1.06 4.76
C GLU A 149 4.89 0.97 3.74
N VAL A 150 5.16 1.34 2.49
CA VAL A 150 4.17 1.29 1.41
C VAL A 150 4.85 0.92 0.08
N ALA A 151 4.52 -0.26 -0.45
CA ALA A 151 4.96 -0.71 -1.78
C ALA A 151 4.22 0.01 -2.94
N ARG A 152 4.36 1.34 -3.04
CA ARG A 152 3.63 2.20 -3.98
C ARG A 152 4.30 2.41 -5.35
N ASP A 153 5.62 2.21 -5.43
CA ASP A 153 6.45 2.71 -6.53
C ASP A 153 5.98 2.21 -7.90
N GLY A 154 5.70 0.91 -8.02
CA GLY A 154 5.22 0.33 -9.28
C GLY A 154 3.91 0.97 -9.76
N PHE A 155 3.02 1.33 -8.84
CA PHE A 155 1.74 1.97 -9.18
C PHE A 155 1.91 3.43 -9.59
N LEU A 156 2.78 4.17 -8.91
CA LEU A 156 3.08 5.56 -9.26
C LEU A 156 3.74 5.65 -10.63
N VAL A 157 4.69 4.76 -10.92
CA VAL A 157 5.37 4.68 -12.23
C VAL A 157 4.36 4.33 -13.31
N ALA A 158 3.57 3.27 -13.14
CA ALA A 158 2.55 2.88 -14.11
C ALA A 158 1.52 4.00 -14.35
N GLY A 159 1.09 4.68 -13.29
CA GLY A 159 0.20 5.84 -13.38
C GLY A 159 0.83 7.01 -14.15
N ALA A 160 2.11 7.31 -13.90
CA ALA A 160 2.83 8.39 -14.57
C ALA A 160 3.04 8.11 -16.06
N GLU A 161 3.38 6.87 -16.41
CA GLU A 161 3.51 6.41 -17.80
C GLU A 161 2.16 6.51 -18.54
N ALA A 162 1.08 6.02 -17.93
CA ALA A 162 -0.26 6.16 -18.49
C ALA A 162 -0.67 7.63 -18.70
N ALA A 163 -0.38 8.49 -17.71
CA ALA A 163 -0.63 9.93 -17.80
C ALA A 163 0.17 10.60 -18.92
N PHE A 164 1.44 10.22 -19.08
CA PHE A 164 2.30 10.73 -20.15
C PHE A 164 1.82 10.29 -21.54
N LEU A 165 1.36 9.05 -21.68
CA LEU A 165 0.75 8.55 -22.91
C LEU A 165 -0.53 9.33 -23.26
N VAL A 166 -1.40 9.56 -22.27
CA VAL A 166 -2.63 10.36 -22.44
C VAL A 166 -2.31 11.81 -22.81
N PHE A 167 -1.30 12.41 -22.18
CA PHE A 167 -0.81 13.74 -22.52
C PHE A 167 -0.34 13.82 -23.98
N CYS A 168 0.62 12.97 -24.36
CA CYS A 168 1.17 12.93 -25.71
C CYS A 168 0.06 12.73 -26.74
N PHE A 169 -0.85 11.79 -26.46
CA PHE A 169 -1.96 11.49 -27.35
C PHE A 169 -2.93 12.66 -27.52
N THR A 170 -3.39 13.25 -26.42
CA THR A 170 -4.31 14.40 -26.44
C THR A 170 -3.69 15.57 -27.21
N LEU A 171 -2.39 15.81 -27.01
CA LEU A 171 -1.66 16.84 -27.73
C LEU A 171 -1.57 16.57 -29.23
N MET A 172 -1.27 15.33 -29.63
CA MET A 172 -1.22 14.92 -31.04
C MET A 172 -2.59 15.02 -31.72
N SER A 173 -3.65 14.60 -31.05
CA SER A 173 -5.03 14.67 -31.56
C SER A 173 -5.48 16.12 -31.79
N LEU A 174 -5.22 17.00 -30.82
CA LEU A 174 -5.55 18.43 -30.92
C LEU A 174 -4.71 19.15 -31.99
N LYS A 175 -3.45 18.75 -32.20
CA LYS A 175 -2.63 19.24 -33.31
C LYS A 175 -3.10 18.72 -34.67
N GLY A 176 -3.55 17.47 -34.74
CA GLY A 176 -4.04 16.83 -35.96
C GLY A 176 -5.32 17.47 -36.49
N THR A 177 -6.31 17.64 -35.62
CA THR A 177 -7.59 18.31 -35.95
C THR A 177 -7.40 19.75 -36.44
N THR A 178 -6.51 20.49 -35.79
CA THR A 178 -6.22 21.87 -36.19
C THR A 178 -5.48 21.98 -37.51
N ARG A 179 -4.67 20.98 -37.90
CA ARG A 179 -3.94 20.96 -39.17
C ARG A 179 -4.81 20.58 -40.36
N THR A 180 -5.77 19.66 -40.18
CA THR A 180 -6.59 19.15 -41.29
C THR A 180 -7.86 19.94 -41.54
N GLY A 181 -8.30 20.80 -40.61
CA GLY A 181 -9.59 21.52 -40.70
C GLY A 181 -10.83 20.62 -40.57
N HIS A 182 -10.67 19.31 -40.76
CA HIS A 182 -11.70 18.30 -40.59
C HIS A 182 -11.80 17.80 -39.14
N PRO A 183 -13.03 17.54 -38.64
CA PRO A 183 -13.24 16.92 -37.34
C PRO A 183 -12.69 15.49 -37.30
N MET A 184 -12.47 14.95 -36.09
CA MET A 184 -12.00 13.57 -35.91
C MET A 184 -13.03 12.57 -36.46
N THR A 185 -12.63 11.74 -37.42
CA THR A 185 -13.46 10.67 -37.99
C THR A 185 -13.51 9.44 -37.07
N ALA A 186 -14.64 8.72 -37.09
CA ALA A 186 -14.86 7.52 -36.28
C ALA A 186 -13.75 6.46 -36.45
N TRP A 187 -13.24 6.29 -37.66
CA TRP A 187 -12.13 5.37 -37.96
C TRP A 187 -10.84 5.70 -37.19
N ARG A 188 -10.53 6.99 -37.02
CA ARG A 188 -9.37 7.43 -36.22
C ARG A 188 -9.54 7.10 -34.75
N TYR A 189 -10.76 7.17 -34.21
CA TYR A 189 -11.06 6.74 -32.84
C TYR A 189 -10.90 5.22 -32.68
N ILE A 190 -11.40 4.41 -33.62
CA ILE A 190 -11.31 2.94 -33.55
C ILE A 190 -9.86 2.47 -33.57
N TRP A 191 -9.06 2.93 -34.56
CA TRP A 191 -7.64 2.60 -34.62
C TRP A 191 -6.90 3.04 -33.37
N PHE A 192 -7.27 4.20 -32.84
CA PHE A 192 -6.68 4.74 -31.63
C PHE A 192 -6.98 3.89 -30.40
N THR A 193 -8.24 3.51 -30.16
CA THR A 193 -8.63 2.62 -29.06
C THR A 193 -7.87 1.30 -29.13
N LEU A 194 -7.65 0.78 -30.34
CA LEU A 194 -6.90 -0.45 -30.57
C LEU A 194 -5.42 -0.31 -30.18
N VAL A 195 -4.77 0.81 -30.54
CA VAL A 195 -3.38 1.10 -30.13
C VAL A 195 -3.25 1.25 -28.62
N VAL A 196 -4.18 1.97 -27.98
CA VAL A 196 -4.21 2.11 -26.51
C VAL A 196 -4.38 0.76 -25.84
N LEU A 197 -5.29 -0.08 -26.34
CA LEU A 197 -5.52 -1.42 -25.81
C LEU A 197 -4.26 -2.28 -25.88
N VAL A 198 -3.54 -2.25 -27.02
CA VAL A 198 -2.29 -3.00 -27.20
C VAL A 198 -1.20 -2.52 -26.25
N ILE A 199 -1.01 -1.20 -26.12
CA ILE A 199 0.00 -0.62 -25.21
C ILE A 199 -0.37 -0.93 -23.75
N ALA A 200 -1.61 -0.71 -23.34
CA ALA A 200 -2.08 -0.99 -21.99
C ALA A 200 -1.95 -2.49 -21.64
N THR A 201 -2.25 -3.37 -22.59
CA THR A 201 -2.07 -4.82 -22.44
C THR A 201 -0.59 -5.18 -22.32
N GLY A 202 0.28 -4.61 -23.16
CA GLY A 202 1.73 -4.80 -23.06
C GLY A 202 2.30 -4.34 -21.73
N MET A 203 1.85 -3.18 -21.23
CA MET A 203 2.22 -2.67 -19.90
C MET A 203 1.71 -3.58 -18.78
N GLY A 204 0.46 -4.03 -18.85
CA GLY A 204 -0.10 -4.99 -17.90
C GLY A 204 0.73 -6.28 -17.82
N LEU A 205 1.20 -6.78 -18.97
CA LEU A 205 2.08 -7.95 -19.05
C LEU A 205 3.49 -7.67 -18.50
N MET A 206 4.03 -6.46 -18.65
CA MET A 206 5.32 -6.07 -18.03
C MET A 206 5.23 -5.84 -16.53
N LEU A 207 4.07 -5.46 -16.00
CA LEU A 207 3.85 -5.26 -14.56
C LEU A 207 3.52 -6.56 -13.82
N LEU A 208 3.14 -7.62 -14.54
CA LEU A 208 2.86 -8.95 -13.99
C LEU A 208 4.04 -9.55 -13.19
N PRO A 209 5.29 -9.51 -13.68
CA PRO A 209 6.46 -9.96 -12.91
C PRO A 209 6.76 -9.11 -11.67
N LEU A 210 6.41 -7.83 -11.66
CA LEU A 210 6.55 -6.93 -10.50
C LEU A 210 5.53 -7.21 -9.39
N HIS A 211 4.49 -8.01 -9.68
CA HIS A 211 3.41 -8.37 -8.75
C HIS A 211 3.58 -9.74 -8.08
N ILE A 212 4.64 -10.48 -8.39
CA ILE A 212 4.98 -11.69 -7.63
C ILE A 212 6.02 -11.28 -6.59
N PRO A 213 5.62 -10.95 -5.34
CA PRO A 213 6.53 -11.11 -4.23
C PRO A 213 6.82 -12.61 -4.19
N ASN A 214 7.94 -13.02 -4.80
CA ASN A 214 8.47 -14.35 -4.58
C ASN A 214 8.75 -14.42 -3.09
N GLY A 215 7.81 -15.00 -2.35
CA GLY A 215 7.96 -15.40 -0.96
C GLY A 215 8.87 -16.61 -0.88
N HIS A 216 10.10 -16.44 -1.34
CA HIS A 216 11.23 -17.33 -1.11
C HIS A 216 12.32 -16.54 -0.39
#